data_AF-A0A9D7S8J3-F1
#
_entry.id   AF-A0A9D7S8J3-F1
#
_cell.length_a   1.000
_cell.length_b   1.000
_cell.length_c   1.000
_cell.angle_alpha   90.00
_cell.angle_beta   90.00
_cell.angle_gamma   90.00
#
_symmetry.space_group_name_H-M   'P 1'
#
loop_
_entity.id
_entity.type
_entity.pdbx_description
1 polymer ?
#
loop_
_entity_poly.entity_id
_entity_poly.type
_entity_poly.pdbx_seq_one_letter_code
_entity_poly.pdbx_strand_id
1 'polypeptide(L)'
;MIKQYLFRNWHLMRWLRLSLGIFIGVQAFQTHDLLSGAIALFFLFQAVTNTGCCGVNQCNIPDQINSSPQEEKIIFEEIKNK
;
A
#
# COMPACT_ATOMS: atom_id res chain seq x y z
N MET A 1 -25.60 -3.18 -7.83
CA MET A 1 -24.65 -4.22 -7.37
C MET A 1 -23.44 -4.30 -8.32
N ILE A 2 -22.62 -3.23 -8.42
CA ILE A 2 -21.52 -3.12 -9.42
C ILE A 2 -20.15 -2.77 -8.79
N LYS A 3 -20.12 -2.28 -7.54
CA LYS A 3 -18.91 -1.64 -6.97
C LYS A 3 -17.82 -2.59 -6.47
N GLN A 4 -18.07 -3.89 -6.37
CA GLN A 4 -17.13 -4.81 -5.68
C GLN A 4 -16.04 -5.40 -6.58
N TYR A 5 -16.13 -5.19 -7.91
CA TYR A 5 -15.20 -5.77 -8.88
C TYR A 5 -14.00 -4.90 -9.24
N LEU A 6 -14.04 -3.59 -8.96
CA LEU A 6 -12.88 -2.71 -9.17
C LEU A 6 -11.67 -3.16 -8.34
N PHE A 7 -11.90 -3.89 -7.25
CA PHE A 7 -10.88 -4.35 -6.32
C PHE A 7 -10.29 -5.74 -6.65
N ARG A 8 -10.78 -6.45 -7.69
CA ARG A 8 -10.08 -7.63 -8.27
C ARG A 8 -9.03 -7.22 -9.30
N ASN A 9 -8.47 -6.03 -9.16
CA ASN A 9 -7.77 -5.37 -10.26
C ASN A 9 -6.38 -4.88 -9.85
N TRP A 10 -5.54 -5.79 -9.36
CA TRP A 10 -4.09 -5.57 -9.22
C TRP A 10 -3.49 -4.94 -10.49
N HIS A 11 -4.00 -5.33 -11.65
CA HIS A 11 -3.64 -4.74 -12.93
C HIS A 11 -4.03 -3.26 -13.09
N LEU A 12 -5.16 -2.79 -12.53
CA LEU A 12 -5.66 -1.42 -12.76
C LEU A 12 -4.84 -0.44 -11.95
N MET A 13 -4.49 -0.78 -10.70
CA MET A 13 -3.57 0.05 -9.92
C MET A 13 -2.16 0.07 -10.52
N ARG A 14 -1.73 -1.02 -11.17
CA ARG A 14 -0.49 -1.03 -11.95
C ARG A 14 -0.56 -0.05 -13.12
N TRP A 15 -1.65 -0.11 -13.90
CA TRP A 15 -1.88 0.80 -15.03
C TRP A 15 -2.00 2.26 -14.59
N LEU A 16 -2.67 2.53 -13.46
CA LEU A 16 -2.79 3.87 -12.89
C LEU A 16 -1.42 4.45 -12.50
N ARG A 17 -0.56 3.66 -11.82
CA ARG A 17 0.80 4.12 -11.48
C ARG A 17 1.66 4.32 -12.71
N LEU A 18 1.53 3.44 -13.70
CA LEU A 18 2.26 3.54 -14.96
C LEU A 18 1.85 4.82 -15.71
N SER A 19 0.55 5.09 -15.84
CA SER A 19 0.07 6.30 -16.51
C SER A 19 0.46 7.57 -15.76
N LEU A 20 0.39 7.58 -14.42
CA LEU A 20 0.85 8.70 -13.60
C LEU A 20 2.35 8.94 -13.74
N GLY A 21 3.17 7.89 -13.68
CA GLY A 21 4.61 7.96 -13.85
C GLY A 21 5.02 8.48 -15.24
N ILE A 22 4.35 8.02 -16.30
CA ILE A 22 4.57 8.55 -17.66
C ILE A 22 4.17 10.01 -17.73
N PHE A 23 3.02 10.39 -17.19
CA PHE A 23 2.54 11.77 -17.23
C PHE A 23 3.52 12.73 -16.54
N ILE A 24 3.96 12.40 -15.32
CA ILE A 24 4.95 13.19 -14.59
C ILE A 24 6.29 13.19 -15.31
N GLY A 25 6.70 12.06 -15.93
CA GLY A 25 7.94 11.98 -16.71
C GLY A 25 7.93 12.91 -17.93
N VAL A 26 6.81 12.96 -18.67
CA VAL A 26 6.63 13.89 -19.80
C VAL A 26 6.64 15.35 -19.32
N GLN A 27 6.04 15.62 -18.17
CA GLN A 27 6.07 16.96 -17.58
C GLN A 27 7.48 17.35 -17.14
N ALA A 28 8.22 16.44 -16.51
CA ALA A 28 9.61 16.63 -16.09
C ALA A 28 10.54 16.90 -17.27
N PHE A 29 10.31 16.27 -18.43
CA PHE A 29 11.05 16.57 -19.65
C PHE A 29 10.77 17.98 -20.17
N GLN A 30 9.53 18.46 -20.08
CA GLN A 30 9.19 19.82 -20.51
C GLN A 30 9.73 20.90 -19.57
N THR A 31 9.69 20.65 -18.26
CA THR A 31 10.18 21.60 -17.25
C THR A 31 11.67 21.49 -16.97
N HIS A 32 12.35 20.47 -17.50
CA HIS A 32 13.74 20.10 -17.19
C HIS A 32 14.01 20.02 -15.66
N ASP A 33 12.99 19.64 -14.90
CA ASP A 33 13.08 19.58 -13.44
C ASP A 33 13.52 18.19 -12.99
N LEU A 34 14.74 18.11 -12.44
CA LEU A 34 15.37 16.88 -11.97
C LEU A 34 14.52 16.17 -10.90
N LEU A 35 13.87 16.93 -10.02
CA LEU A 35 13.10 16.39 -8.90
C LEU A 35 11.82 15.72 -9.40
N SER A 36 11.16 16.34 -10.39
CA SER A 36 10.00 15.75 -11.07
C SER A 36 10.40 14.46 -11.81
N GLY A 37 11.57 14.43 -12.45
CA GLY A 37 12.11 13.24 -13.09
C GLY A 37 12.38 12.09 -12.11
N ALA A 38 12.94 12.39 -10.94
CA ALA A 38 13.17 11.39 -9.89
C ALA A 38 11.85 10.78 -9.36
N ILE A 39 10.83 11.61 -9.16
CA ILE A 39 9.49 11.16 -8.74
C ILE A 39 8.85 10.29 -9.82
N ALA A 40 8.93 10.69 -11.10
CA ALA A 40 8.44 9.90 -12.22
C ALA A 40 9.12 8.52 -12.27
N LEU A 41 10.45 8.48 -12.16
CA LEU A 41 11.23 7.25 -12.14
C LEU A 41 10.82 6.33 -10.97
N PHE A 42 10.60 6.90 -9.78
CA PHE A 42 10.13 6.16 -8.61
C PHE A 42 8.75 5.52 -8.83
N PHE A 43 7.80 6.26 -9.42
CA PHE A 43 6.47 5.73 -9.74
C PHE A 43 6.51 4.66 -10.83
N LEU A 44 7.34 4.84 -11.86
CA LEU A 44 7.55 3.85 -12.92
C LEU A 44 8.21 2.58 -12.37
N PHE A 45 9.22 2.72 -11.51
CA PHE A 45 9.87 1.59 -10.86
C PHE A 45 8.90 0.76 -10.01
N GLN A 46 8.04 1.43 -9.23
CA GLN A 46 6.97 0.76 -8.48
C GLN A 46 5.94 0.06 -9.38
N ALA A 47 5.63 0.64 -10.56
CA ALA A 47 4.71 0.04 -11.53
C ALA A 47 5.32 -1.21 -12.21
N VAL A 48 6.63 -1.24 -12.41
CA VAL A 48 7.35 -2.38 -13.02
C VAL A 48 7.52 -3.50 -12.01
N THR A 49 8.00 -3.19 -10.81
CA THR A 49 8.28 -4.19 -9.77
C THR A 49 7.01 -4.74 -9.11
N ASN A 50 5.84 -4.12 -9.34
CA ASN A 50 4.59 -4.37 -8.61
C ASN A 50 4.72 -4.19 -7.09
N THR A 51 5.84 -3.66 -6.61
CA THR A 51 6.13 -3.38 -5.21
C THR A 51 5.79 -1.92 -4.96
N GLY A 52 4.89 -1.65 -4.02
CA GLY A 52 4.59 -0.28 -3.60
C GLY A 52 3.83 -0.26 -2.29
N CYS A 53 3.17 0.86 -1.99
CA CYS A 53 2.38 1.02 -0.77
C CYS A 53 0.87 0.72 -0.93
N CYS A 54 0.33 0.76 -2.16
CA CYS A 54 -1.11 0.80 -2.43
C CYS A 54 -1.68 -0.51 -3.03
N GLY A 55 -0.96 -1.63 -2.91
CA GLY A 55 -1.41 -2.95 -3.32
C GLY A 55 -2.15 -3.66 -2.19
N VAL A 56 -3.20 -4.41 -2.54
CA VAL A 56 -4.10 -5.14 -1.63
C VAL A 56 -3.44 -6.12 -0.65
N ASN A 57 -2.12 -6.31 -0.68
CA ASN A 57 -1.38 -7.29 0.14
C ASN A 57 -0.10 -6.73 0.81
N GLN A 58 0.10 -5.41 0.85
CA GLN A 58 1.39 -4.84 1.30
C GLN A 58 1.45 -4.53 2.80
N CYS A 59 0.31 -4.52 3.49
CA CYS A 59 0.22 -4.51 4.95
C CYS A 59 -1.12 -5.14 5.40
N ASN A 60 -1.37 -6.39 5.00
CA ASN A 60 -2.45 -7.15 5.63
C ASN A 60 -1.91 -7.71 6.94
N ILE A 61 -2.34 -7.11 8.06
CA ILE A 61 -2.44 -7.84 9.31
C ILE A 61 -3.31 -9.06 8.99
N PRO A 62 -2.92 -10.30 9.35
CA PRO A 62 -3.78 -11.45 9.11
C PRO A 62 -5.16 -11.13 9.71
N ASP A 63 -6.19 -11.17 8.88
CA ASP A 63 -7.57 -11.17 9.38
C ASP A 63 -7.64 -12.36 10.33
N GLN A 64 -7.83 -12.07 11.62
CA GLN A 64 -7.99 -13.08 12.66
C GLN A 64 -9.39 -13.67 12.48
N ILE A 65 -9.57 -14.48 11.44
CA ILE A 65 -10.82 -15.15 11.21
C ILE A 65 -10.89 -16.29 12.23
N ASN A 66 -11.70 -16.04 13.27
CA ASN A 66 -12.20 -16.96 14.28
C ASN A 66 -11.26 -17.22 15.47
N SER A 67 -11.41 -16.44 16.53
CA SER A 67 -11.40 -16.98 17.88
C SER A 67 -12.39 -16.18 18.72
N SER A 68 -13.43 -16.87 19.19
CA SER A 68 -14.32 -16.43 20.26
C SER A 68 -13.55 -15.66 21.34
N PRO A 69 -14.12 -14.64 22.00
CA PRO A 69 -13.51 -14.08 23.20
C PRO A 69 -13.43 -15.20 24.25
N GLN A 70 -12.28 -15.85 24.36
CA GLN A 70 -11.88 -16.46 25.61
C GLN A 70 -11.30 -15.30 26.41
N GLU A 71 -12.03 -14.89 27.45
CA GLU A 71 -11.49 -14.08 28.53
C GLU A 71 -10.24 -14.80 29.07
N GLU A 72 -9.06 -14.42 28.57
CA GLU A 72 -7.81 -14.72 29.26
C GLU A 72 -7.85 -13.88 30.54
N LYS A 73 -8.29 -14.50 31.63
CA LYS A 73 -8.25 -13.94 32.98
C LYS A 73 -6.78 -13.67 33.31
N ILE A 74 -6.34 -12.45 33.02
CA ILE A 74 -5.01 -11.96 33.39
C ILE A 74 -5.00 -11.90 34.92
N ILE A 75 -4.39 -12.90 35.56
CA ILE A 75 -4.18 -12.89 37.01
C ILE A 75 -2.97 -12.01 37.25
N PHE A 76 -3.22 -10.80 37.74
CA PHE A 76 -2.17 -9.88 38.16
C PHE A 76 -1.66 -10.31 39.54
N GLU A 77 -0.35 -10.50 39.66
CA GLU A 77 0.30 -10.59 40.97
C GLU A 77 0.74 -9.18 41.35
N GLU A 78 0.09 -8.60 42.36
CA GLU A 78 0.41 -7.26 42.83
C GLU A 78 1.84 -7.23 43.42
N ILE A 79 2.77 -6.59 42.70
CA ILE A 79 4.10 -6.34 43.25
C ILE A 79 3.97 -5.18 44.25
N LYS A 80 3.95 -5.50 45.55
CA LYS A 80 4.14 -4.49 46.60
C LYS A 80 5.57 -3.97 46.53
N ASN A 81 5.71 -2.72 46.07
CA ASN A 81 6.96 -1.98 46.19
C ASN A 81 7.17 -1.53 47.65
N LYS A 82 8.41 -1.58 48.13
CA LYS A 82 8.81 -1.30 49.52
C LYS A 82 9.11 0.19 49.75
#